data_AF-A0A3M1FRN4-F1
#
_entry.id   AF-A0A3M1FRN4-F1
#
_cell.length_a   1.000
_cell.length_b   1.000
_cell.length_c   1.000
_cell.angle_alpha   90.00
_cell.angle_beta   90.00
_cell.angle_gamma   90.00
#
_symmetry.space_group_name_H-M   'P 1'
#
loop_
_entity.id
_entity.type
_entity.pdbx_description
1 polymer ?
#
loop_
_entity_poly.entity_id
_entity_poly.type
_entity_poly.pdbx_seq_one_letter_code
_entity_poly.pdbx_strand_id
1 'polypeptide(L)'
;MARILKSGVSADVSLAADRKVQETVAGILEDIRTRRDEAVRELSQRFDGWDPPSFRLTQEQIDACIASLPQQTIDDLKFAQEQVRNFARHQRAALQDVEVETLPGVILGHKNIPVNRVGCYVPGGRYPMVASAHMSIV
;
A
#
# COMPACT_ATOMS: atom_id res chain seq x y z
N MET A 1 -17.26 -26.55 -34.34
CA MET A 1 -17.73 -26.48 -32.94
C MET A 1 -16.60 -25.94 -32.08
N ALA A 2 -16.85 -24.93 -31.24
CA ALA A 2 -15.81 -24.37 -30.38
C ALA A 2 -15.55 -25.31 -29.19
N ARG A 3 -14.27 -25.65 -28.94
CA ARG A 3 -13.84 -26.41 -27.76
C ARG A 3 -13.53 -25.42 -26.64
N ILE A 4 -14.38 -25.38 -25.62
CA ILE A 4 -14.14 -24.56 -24.44
C ILE A 4 -13.13 -25.28 -23.54
N LEU A 5 -11.96 -24.67 -23.34
CA LEU A 5 -10.87 -25.24 -22.53
C LEU A 5 -10.98 -24.88 -21.05
N LYS A 6 -11.67 -23.79 -20.71
CA LYS A 6 -11.91 -23.32 -19.34
C LYS A 6 -13.17 -22.46 -19.31
N SER A 7 -14.07 -22.76 -18.39
CA SER A 7 -15.22 -21.91 -18.08
C SER A 7 -14.93 -21.08 -16.84
N GLY A 8 -15.50 -19.88 -16.76
CA GLY A 8 -15.49 -19.08 -15.54
C GLY A 8 -16.24 -19.78 -14.41
N VAL A 9 -15.93 -19.40 -13.18
CA VAL A 9 -16.70 -19.81 -12.00
C VAL A 9 -18.12 -19.26 -12.13
N SER A 10 -19.14 -20.03 -11.75
CA SER A 10 -20.53 -19.56 -11.81
C SER A 10 -20.74 -18.37 -10.87
N ALA A 11 -21.71 -17.52 -11.19
CA ALA A 11 -22.03 -16.35 -10.37
C ALA A 11 -22.34 -16.73 -8.92
N ASP A 12 -23.12 -17.79 -8.70
CA ASP A 12 -23.47 -18.28 -7.36
C ASP A 12 -22.24 -18.72 -6.55
N VAL A 13 -21.28 -19.40 -7.19
CA VAL A 13 -20.06 -19.85 -6.54
C VAL A 13 -19.14 -18.65 -6.23
N SER A 14 -19.05 -17.68 -7.13
CA SER A 14 -18.32 -16.42 -6.87
C SER A 14 -18.92 -15.68 -5.69
N LEU A 15 -20.24 -15.49 -5.67
CA LEU A 15 -20.95 -14.79 -4.59
C LEU A 15 -20.80 -15.50 -3.24
N ALA A 16 -20.83 -16.83 -3.23
CA ALA A 16 -20.60 -17.60 -2.02
C ALA A 16 -19.16 -17.46 -1.50
N ALA A 17 -18.17 -17.45 -2.40
CA ALA A 17 -16.78 -17.22 -2.04
C ALA A 17 -16.57 -15.81 -1.47
N ASP A 18 -17.17 -14.79 -2.09
CA ASP A 18 -17.09 -13.40 -1.65
C ASP A 18 -17.66 -13.22 -0.24
N ARG A 19 -18.82 -13.82 0.05
CA ARG A 19 -19.41 -13.80 1.40
C ARG A 19 -18.47 -14.40 2.45
N LYS A 20 -17.88 -15.56 2.16
CA LYS A 20 -16.93 -16.21 3.08
C LYS A 20 -15.69 -15.35 3.34
N VAL A 21 -15.18 -14.67 2.31
CA VAL A 21 -14.05 -13.73 2.45
C VAL A 21 -14.46 -12.55 3.32
N GLN A 22 -15.63 -11.95 3.08
CA GLN A 22 -16.15 -10.84 3.88
C GLN A 22 -16.28 -11.20 5.36
N GLU A 23 -16.90 -12.35 5.67
CA GLU A 23 -17.04 -12.83 7.05
C GLU A 23 -15.68 -13.04 7.73
N THR A 24 -14.73 -13.64 7.02
CA THR A 24 -13.37 -13.87 7.54
C THR A 24 -12.64 -12.55 7.82
N VAL A 25 -12.67 -11.61 6.88
CA VAL A 25 -12.00 -10.31 7.02
C VAL A 25 -12.66 -9.47 8.11
N ALA A 26 -13.99 -9.48 8.21
CA ALA A 26 -14.71 -8.79 9.27
C ALA A 26 -14.30 -9.29 10.66
N GLY A 27 -14.21 -10.62 10.84
CA GLY A 27 -13.73 -11.20 12.09
C GLY A 27 -12.29 -10.79 12.43
N ILE A 28 -11.38 -10.84 11.45
CA ILE A 28 -9.99 -10.40 11.64
C ILE A 28 -9.91 -8.93 12.06
N LEU A 29 -10.69 -8.05 11.42
CA LEU A 29 -10.68 -6.62 11.74
C LEU A 29 -11.24 -6.34 13.14
N GLU A 30 -12.27 -7.08 13.57
CA GLU A 30 -12.82 -6.95 14.93
C GLU A 30 -11.82 -7.42 15.99
N ASP A 31 -11.13 -8.52 15.74
CA ASP A 31 -10.07 -9.02 16.62
C ASP A 31 -8.92 -8.01 16.75
N ILE A 32 -8.47 -7.43 15.63
CA ILE A 32 -7.41 -6.40 15.65
C ILE A 32 -7.90 -5.14 16.37
N ARG A 33 -9.17 -4.76 16.23
CA ARG A 33 -9.73 -3.58 16.91
C ARG A 33 -9.73 -3.74 18.43
N THR A 34 -10.05 -4.95 18.90
CA THR A 34 -10.21 -5.27 20.32
C THR A 34 -8.88 -5.63 21.00
N ARG A 35 -8.08 -6.51 20.37
CA ARG A 35 -6.85 -7.11 20.94
C ARG A 35 -5.55 -6.51 20.40
N ARG A 36 -5.64 -5.66 19.36
CA ARG A 36 -4.50 -4.91 18.81
C ARG A 36 -3.36 -5.86 18.38
N ASP A 37 -2.15 -5.60 18.85
CA ASP A 37 -0.92 -6.29 18.43
C ASP A 37 -0.94 -7.80 18.73
N GLU A 38 -1.67 -8.23 19.76
CA GLU A 38 -1.84 -9.66 20.06
C GLU A 38 -2.50 -10.41 18.90
N ALA A 39 -3.61 -9.87 18.38
CA ALA A 39 -4.28 -10.45 17.21
C ALA A 39 -3.37 -10.45 15.98
N VAL A 40 -2.61 -9.37 15.77
CA VAL A 40 -1.67 -9.29 14.64
C VAL A 40 -0.56 -10.36 14.76
N ARG A 41 -0.02 -10.58 15.96
CA ARG A 41 0.98 -11.63 16.20
C ARG A 41 0.45 -13.03 15.95
N GLU A 42 -0.75 -13.34 16.44
CA GLU A 42 -1.40 -14.62 16.18
C GLU A 42 -1.59 -14.86 14.68
N LEU A 43 -2.03 -13.84 13.94
CA LEU A 43 -2.22 -13.92 12.48
C LEU A 43 -0.88 -14.11 11.75
N SER A 44 0.15 -13.36 12.15
CA SER A 44 1.52 -13.47 11.60
C SER A 44 2.10 -14.86 11.83
N GLN A 45 1.96 -15.41 13.04
CA GLN A 45 2.39 -16.77 13.34
C GLN A 45 1.59 -17.81 12.56
N ARG A 46 0.28 -17.61 12.39
CA ARG A 46 -0.60 -18.55 11.70
C ARG A 46 -0.37 -18.60 10.20
N PHE A 47 -0.23 -17.44 9.55
CA PHE A 47 -0.15 -17.34 8.09
C PHE A 47 1.28 -17.35 7.57
N ASP A 48 2.20 -16.70 8.28
CA ASP A 48 3.57 -16.50 7.83
C ASP A 48 4.59 -17.34 8.64
N GLY A 49 4.15 -17.94 9.76
CA GLY A 49 5.06 -18.65 10.67
C GLY A 49 6.10 -17.73 11.30
N TRP A 50 5.80 -16.43 11.42
CA TRP A 50 6.74 -15.38 11.77
C TRP A 50 6.26 -14.59 12.99
N ASP A 51 7.06 -14.57 14.06
CA ASP A 51 6.79 -13.81 15.29
C ASP A 51 8.08 -13.19 15.84
N PRO A 52 8.55 -12.08 15.25
CA PRO A 52 9.74 -11.38 15.72
C PRO A 52 9.45 -10.62 17.02
N PRO A 53 10.45 -10.29 17.85
CA PRO A 53 10.24 -9.44 19.02
C PRO A 53 9.57 -8.09 18.68
N SER A 54 9.87 -7.53 17.50
CA SER A 54 9.24 -6.33 16.96
C SER A 54 8.99 -6.49 15.46
N PHE A 55 7.79 -6.10 14.99
CA PHE A 55 7.49 -5.98 13.57
C PHE A 55 8.17 -4.77 12.91
N ARG A 56 8.50 -3.76 13.71
CA ARG A 56 9.24 -2.60 13.24
C ARG A 56 10.72 -2.94 13.16
N LEU A 57 11.31 -2.82 11.97
CA LEU A 57 12.73 -2.94 11.77
C LEU A 57 13.49 -1.81 12.48
N THR A 58 14.63 -2.14 13.08
CA THR A 58 15.56 -1.14 13.60
C THR A 58 16.37 -0.52 12.47
N GLN A 59 17.01 0.62 12.74
CA GLN A 59 17.85 1.28 11.73
C GLN A 59 19.02 0.37 11.32
N GLU A 60 19.61 -0.34 12.27
CA GLU A 60 20.72 -1.27 12.02
C GLU A 60 20.30 -2.44 11.11
N GLN A 61 19.08 -2.95 11.28
CA GLN A 61 18.53 -3.98 10.39
C GLN A 61 18.33 -3.44 8.98
N ILE A 62 17.82 -2.21 8.85
CA ILE A 62 17.64 -1.54 7.56
C ILE A 62 19.00 -1.32 6.88
N ASP A 63 19.99 -0.81 7.61
CA ASP A 63 21.33 -0.54 7.08
C ASP A 63 22.02 -1.84 6.65
N ALA A 64 21.87 -2.92 7.42
CA ALA A 64 22.37 -4.24 7.06
C ALA A 64 21.72 -4.78 5.77
N CYS A 65 20.40 -4.62 5.62
CA CYS A 65 19.69 -4.97 4.39
C CYS A 65 20.22 -4.17 3.19
N ILE A 66 20.39 -2.84 3.34
CA ILE A 66 20.93 -2.00 2.28
C ILE A 66 22.37 -2.43 1.92
N ALA A 67 23.22 -2.69 2.92
CA ALA A 67 24.61 -3.11 2.73
C ALA A 67 24.75 -4.47 2.06
N SER A 68 23.71 -5.32 2.12
CA SER A 68 23.70 -6.61 1.42
C SER A 68 23.44 -6.51 -0.09
N LEU A 69 23.01 -5.34 -0.58
CA LEU A 69 22.67 -5.14 -1.99
C LEU A 69 23.91 -4.80 -2.82
N PRO A 70 24.02 -5.30 -4.06
CA PRO A 70 25.01 -4.81 -5.00
C PRO A 70 24.86 -3.31 -5.24
N GLN A 71 25.97 -2.60 -5.42
CA GLN A 71 25.97 -1.16 -5.66
C GLN A 71 25.08 -0.77 -6.85
N GLN A 72 25.12 -1.54 -7.93
CA GLN A 72 24.27 -1.30 -9.11
C GLN A 72 22.77 -1.31 -8.75
N THR A 73 22.33 -2.25 -7.92
CA THR A 73 20.93 -2.31 -7.48
C THR A 73 20.54 -1.05 -6.70
N ILE A 74 21.43 -0.56 -5.83
CA ILE A 74 21.19 0.68 -5.09
C ILE A 74 21.06 1.87 -6.05
N ASP A 75 21.94 1.95 -7.05
CA ASP A 75 21.96 3.03 -8.02
C ASP A 75 20.70 3.00 -8.91
N ASP A 76 20.25 1.82 -9.34
CA ASP A 76 19.01 1.65 -10.11
C ASP A 76 17.77 2.07 -9.32
N LEU A 77 17.70 1.69 -8.02
CA LEU A 77 16.61 2.09 -7.13
C LEU A 77 16.58 3.62 -6.95
N LYS A 78 17.74 4.25 -6.74
CA LYS A 78 17.85 5.70 -6.61
C LYS A 78 17.44 6.41 -7.90
N PHE A 79 17.85 5.90 -9.05
CA PHE A 79 17.46 6.44 -10.34
C PHE A 79 15.93 6.40 -10.51
N ALA A 80 15.30 5.26 -10.25
CA ALA A 80 13.84 5.11 -10.33
C ALA A 80 13.12 6.09 -9.38
N GLN A 81 13.60 6.20 -8.13
CA GLN A 81 13.04 7.15 -7.16
C GLN A 81 13.17 8.59 -7.63
N GLU A 82 14.30 8.99 -8.23
CA GLU A 82 14.47 10.35 -8.73
C GLU A 82 13.50 10.66 -9.87
N GLN A 83 13.30 9.72 -10.81
CA GLN A 83 12.34 9.91 -11.91
C GLN A 83 10.89 10.05 -11.40
N VAL A 84 10.47 9.19 -10.46
CA VAL A 84 9.13 9.25 -9.84
C VAL A 84 8.95 10.58 -9.10
N ARG A 85 9.92 10.94 -8.25
CA ARG A 85 9.88 12.18 -7.46
C ARG A 85 9.86 13.42 -8.35
N ASN A 86 10.63 13.40 -9.43
CA ASN A 86 10.66 14.50 -10.39
C ASN A 86 9.25 14.77 -10.95
N PHE A 87 8.57 13.74 -11.46
CA PHE A 87 7.22 13.92 -11.99
C PHE A 87 6.19 14.26 -10.90
N ALA A 88 6.26 13.61 -9.74
CA ALA A 88 5.37 13.90 -8.61
C ALA A 88 5.46 15.36 -8.14
N ARG A 89 6.66 15.97 -8.18
CA ARG A 89 6.85 17.41 -7.90
C ARG A 89 6.09 18.29 -8.89
N HIS A 90 6.10 17.95 -10.18
CA HIS A 90 5.34 18.69 -11.20
C HIS A 90 3.83 18.54 -10.99
N GLN A 91 3.35 17.32 -10.68
CA GLN A 91 1.94 17.09 -10.35
C GLN A 91 1.51 17.89 -9.13
N ARG A 92 2.31 17.89 -8.07
CA ARG A 92 2.04 18.69 -6.87
C ARG A 92 2.03 20.19 -7.17
N ALA A 93 2.95 20.68 -8.00
CA ALA A 93 3.00 22.10 -8.37
C ALA A 93 1.77 22.55 -9.18
N ALA A 94 1.14 21.62 -9.90
CA ALA A 94 -0.11 21.87 -10.62
C ALA A 94 -1.35 21.91 -9.71
N LEU A 95 -1.27 21.35 -8.49
CA LEU A 95 -2.34 21.43 -7.49
C LEU A 95 -2.31 22.80 -6.80
N GLN A 96 -3.02 23.75 -7.41
CA GLN A 96 -3.15 25.11 -6.86
C GLN A 96 -4.47 25.26 -6.11
N ASP A 97 -4.38 25.93 -4.96
CA ASP A 97 -5.56 26.44 -4.27
C ASP A 97 -6.23 27.50 -5.14
N VAL A 98 -7.54 27.60 -5.05
CA VAL A 98 -8.32 28.59 -5.78
C VAL A 98 -9.03 29.44 -4.76
N GLU A 99 -8.92 30.75 -4.90
CA GLU A 99 -9.67 31.73 -4.12
C GLU A 99 -10.03 32.90 -5.05
N VAL A 100 -11.32 33.14 -5.25
CA VAL A 100 -11.83 34.14 -6.19
C VAL A 100 -13.02 34.84 -5.57
N GLU A 101 -12.99 36.17 -5.58
CA GLU A 101 -14.16 36.99 -5.29
C GLU A 101 -15.07 37.07 -6.52
N THR A 102 -16.22 36.40 -6.48
CA THR A 102 -17.12 36.32 -7.65
C THR A 102 -18.17 37.43 -7.67
N LEU A 103 -18.46 38.01 -6.51
CA LEU A 103 -19.27 39.20 -6.28
C LEU A 103 -18.67 39.98 -5.09
N PRO A 104 -18.92 41.28 -4.95
CA PRO A 104 -18.41 42.05 -3.81
C PRO A 104 -18.75 41.39 -2.46
N GLY A 105 -17.71 41.00 -1.72
CA GLY A 105 -17.80 40.30 -0.44
C GLY A 105 -18.01 38.78 -0.50
N VAL A 106 -18.07 38.17 -1.69
CA VAL A 106 -18.32 36.73 -1.87
C VAL A 106 -17.09 36.04 -2.44
N ILE A 107 -16.34 35.36 -1.57
CA ILE A 107 -15.12 34.62 -1.90
C ILE A 107 -15.45 33.12 -2.01
N LEU A 108 -15.15 32.52 -3.17
CA LEU A 108 -15.32 31.10 -3.44
C LEU A 108 -13.97 30.47 -3.80
N GLY A 109 -13.82 29.18 -3.51
CA GLY A 109 -12.53 28.52 -3.70
C GLY A 109 -12.47 27.06 -3.29
N HIS A 110 -11.28 26.48 -3.47
CA HIS A 110 -10.92 25.16 -2.92
C HIS A 110 -9.52 25.21 -2.32
N LYS A 111 -9.23 24.26 -1.45
CA LYS A 111 -7.91 24.08 -0.84
C LYS A 111 -7.45 22.63 -0.93
N ASN A 112 -6.21 22.44 -1.33
CA ASN A 112 -5.57 21.13 -1.37
C ASN A 112 -4.87 20.89 -0.02
N ILE A 113 -5.37 19.92 0.75
CA ILE A 113 -4.84 19.61 2.09
C ILE A 113 -4.22 18.20 2.06
N PRO A 114 -2.94 18.04 2.42
CA PRO A 114 -2.33 16.72 2.48
C PRO A 114 -2.92 15.91 3.64
N VAL A 115 -2.97 14.60 3.47
CA VAL A 115 -3.32 13.67 4.55
C VAL A 115 -2.19 13.62 5.60
N ASN A 116 -2.57 13.55 6.88
CA ASN A 116 -1.60 13.55 7.98
C ASN A 116 -0.78 12.26 8.07
N ARG A 117 -1.34 11.12 7.65
CA ARG A 117 -0.72 9.79 7.71
C ARG A 117 -1.18 8.95 6.54
N VAL A 118 -0.25 8.18 5.97
CA VAL A 118 -0.50 7.20 4.91
C VAL A 118 0.07 5.86 5.35
N GLY A 119 -0.66 4.78 5.10
CA GLY A 119 -0.17 3.42 5.21
C GLY A 119 -0.04 2.81 3.82
N CYS A 120 1.11 2.19 3.52
CA CYS A 120 1.35 1.51 2.26
C CYS A 120 1.53 0.02 2.53
N TYR A 121 0.79 -0.81 1.80
CA TYR A 121 0.97 -2.27 1.81
C TYR A 121 1.74 -2.69 0.56
N VAL A 122 2.83 -3.43 0.77
CA VAL A 122 3.62 -4.03 -0.31
C VAL A 122 3.55 -5.54 -0.14
N PRO A 123 3.01 -6.30 -1.12
CA PRO A 123 2.91 -7.74 -1.00
C PRO A 123 4.30 -8.39 -1.00
N GLY A 124 4.50 -9.32 -0.07
CA GLY A 124 5.69 -10.17 -0.01
C GLY A 124 5.65 -11.32 -1.02
N GLY A 125 6.55 -12.29 -0.85
CA GLY A 125 6.62 -13.51 -1.65
C GLY A 125 7.89 -13.62 -2.50
N ARG A 126 7.92 -14.63 -3.38
CA ARG A 126 9.12 -15.01 -4.16
C ARG A 126 9.57 -13.95 -5.17
N TYR A 127 8.66 -13.09 -5.60
CA TYR A 127 8.91 -12.03 -6.59
C TYR A 127 8.39 -10.70 -6.04
N PRO A 128 9.17 -10.01 -5.18
CA PRO A 128 8.72 -8.76 -4.58
C PRO A 128 8.49 -7.70 -5.65
N MET A 129 7.31 -7.07 -5.62
CA MET A 129 6.94 -5.99 -6.54
C MET A 129 7.53 -4.66 -6.06
N VAL A 130 8.84 -4.47 -6.27
CA VAL A 130 9.59 -3.28 -5.81
C VAL A 130 9.01 -1.97 -6.38
N ALA A 131 8.45 -2.01 -7.59
CA ALA A 131 7.79 -0.87 -8.22
C ALA A 131 6.64 -0.29 -7.39
N SER A 132 5.86 -1.13 -6.70
CA SER A 132 4.73 -0.67 -5.86
C SER A 132 5.21 0.21 -4.72
N ALA A 133 6.35 -0.11 -4.09
CA ALA A 133 6.94 0.71 -3.04
C ALA A 133 7.35 2.09 -3.58
N HIS A 134 7.99 2.15 -4.75
CA HIS A 134 8.35 3.42 -5.38
C HIS A 134 7.13 4.28 -5.67
N MET A 135 6.10 3.71 -6.30
CA MET A 135 4.92 4.47 -6.74
C MET A 135 4.01 4.93 -5.59
N SER A 136 4.04 4.26 -4.43
CA SER A 136 3.21 4.61 -3.29
C SER A 136 3.90 5.46 -2.23
N ILE A 137 5.24 5.46 -2.16
CA ILE A 137 6.01 6.13 -1.08
C ILE A 137 6.71 7.41 -1.55
N VAL A 138 7.20 7.45 -2.80
CA VAL A 138 8.08 8.49 -3.32
C VAL A 138 7.31 9.70 -3.82
#